data_AF-A0A2N3WKM9-F1
#
_entry.id   AF-A0A2N3WKM9-F1
#
_cell.length_a   1.000
_cell.length_b   1.000
_cell.length_c   1.000
_cell.angle_alpha   90.00
_cell.angle_beta   90.00
_cell.angle_gamma   90.00
#
_symmetry.space_group_name_H-M   'P 1'
#
loop_
_entity.id
_entity.type
_entity.pdbx_description
1 polymer ?
#
loop_
_entity_poly.entity_id
_entity_poly.type
_entity_poly.pdbx_seq_one_letter_code
_entity_poly.pdbx_strand_id
1 'polypeptide(L)'
;MGTPSTYGLWRKLVAKPGGKQLFSAAMCLRVPYFGTVLPTIREIRPGHCSVTAPKWWGVHNHIRTFHAIAACNLAEIAMGMLAEATVPATHRWLPKGMEVSYVAKAETGLRAIAELPEIPEFGSEGFDLPVPVRIVDARGTEVVTATITVWVTPRKAA
;
A
#
# COMPACT_ATOMS: atom_id res chain seq x y z
N MET A 1 -17.97 -16.75 13.60
CA MET A 1 -17.37 -15.43 13.92
C MET A 1 -16.52 -15.04 12.73
N GLY A 2 -16.89 -13.98 12.01
CA GLY A 2 -16.19 -13.58 10.78
C GLY A 2 -14.75 -13.18 11.05
N THR A 3 -13.85 -13.50 10.13
CA THR A 3 -12.45 -13.05 10.17
C THR A 3 -12.43 -11.51 10.28
N PRO A 4 -11.71 -10.92 11.23
CA PRO A 4 -11.67 -9.47 11.36
C PRO A 4 -11.11 -8.84 10.07
N SER A 5 -11.75 -7.77 9.59
CA SER A 5 -11.22 -7.01 8.46
C SER A 5 -9.82 -6.50 8.78
N THR A 6 -8.98 -6.36 7.76
CA THR A 6 -7.60 -5.85 7.87
C THR A 6 -7.54 -4.54 8.65
N TYR A 7 -8.46 -3.60 8.37
CA TYR A 7 -8.59 -2.35 9.13
C TYR A 7 -9.03 -2.55 10.59
N GLY A 8 -9.94 -3.49 10.86
CA GLY A 8 -10.36 -3.84 12.22
C GLY A 8 -9.21 -4.41 13.05
N LEU A 9 -8.37 -5.26 12.44
CA LEU A 9 -7.16 -5.79 13.07
C LEU A 9 -6.13 -4.67 13.32
N TRP A 10 -5.90 -3.81 12.33
CA TRP A 10 -5.02 -2.63 12.46
C TRP A 10 -5.41 -1.77 13.66
N ARG A 11 -6.69 -1.37 13.78
CA ARG A 11 -7.19 -0.56 14.90
C ARG A 11 -6.94 -1.19 16.27
N LYS A 12 -7.12 -2.51 16.38
CA LYS A 12 -6.88 -3.24 17.64
C LYS A 12 -5.41 -3.31 18.00
N LEU A 13 -4.54 -3.52 17.01
CA LEU A 13 -3.10 -3.66 17.25
C LEU A 13 -2.44 -2.32 17.53
N VAL A 14 -2.75 -1.27 16.77
CA VAL A 14 -2.10 0.05 16.92
C VAL A 14 -2.38 0.72 18.27
N ALA A 15 -3.45 0.32 18.96
CA ALA A 15 -3.74 0.76 20.33
C ALA A 15 -2.72 0.23 21.36
N LYS A 16 -1.88 -0.75 21.00
CA LYS A 16 -0.84 -1.31 21.86
C LYS A 16 0.56 -0.80 21.43
N PRO A 17 1.49 -0.59 22.38
CA PRO A 17 2.89 -0.32 22.05
C PRO A 17 3.46 -1.39 21.10
N GLY A 18 4.10 -0.98 20.01
CA GLY A 18 4.65 -1.91 19.00
C GLY A 18 3.63 -2.50 18.01
N GLY A 19 2.35 -2.12 18.10
CA GLY A 19 1.29 -2.69 17.27
C GLY A 19 1.47 -2.49 15.77
N LYS A 20 2.03 -1.35 15.34
CA LYS A 20 2.31 -1.06 13.93
C LYS A 20 3.37 -2.01 13.36
N GLN A 21 4.41 -2.28 14.14
CA GLN A 21 5.50 -3.19 13.78
C GLN A 21 4.99 -4.62 13.70
N LEU A 22 4.18 -5.05 14.67
CA LEU A 22 3.59 -6.39 14.66
C LEU A 22 2.66 -6.59 13.45
N PHE A 23 1.82 -5.62 13.15
CA PHE A 23 0.96 -5.67 11.95
C PHE A 23 1.79 -5.74 10.67
N SER A 24 2.83 -4.90 10.55
CA SER A 24 3.70 -4.87 9.38
C SER A 24 4.46 -6.20 9.21
N ALA A 25 4.92 -6.80 10.31
CA ALA A 25 5.55 -8.12 10.30
C ALA A 25 4.56 -9.22 9.86
N ALA A 26 3.33 -9.22 10.39
CA ALA A 26 2.30 -10.17 9.99
C ALA A 26 1.93 -10.05 8.49
N MET A 27 1.86 -8.82 7.98
CA MET A 27 1.66 -8.56 6.55
C MET A 27 2.81 -9.16 5.72
N CYS A 28 4.07 -8.96 6.11
CA CYS A 28 5.23 -9.54 5.43
C CYS A 28 5.27 -11.07 5.53
N LEU A 29 4.78 -11.67 6.61
CA LEU A 29 4.64 -13.13 6.70
C LEU A 29 3.60 -13.67 5.72
N ARG A 30 2.51 -12.92 5.49
CA ARG A 30 1.45 -13.28 4.55
C ARG A 30 1.87 -13.06 3.09
N VAL A 31 2.63 -12.01 2.82
CA VAL A 31 3.14 -11.65 1.48
C VAL A 31 4.66 -11.45 1.58
N PRO A 32 5.47 -12.52 1.49
CA PRO A 32 6.91 -12.48 1.76
C PRO A 32 7.69 -11.44 0.95
N TYR A 33 7.28 -11.20 -0.30
CA TYR A 33 7.96 -10.23 -1.17
C TYR A 33 7.88 -8.79 -0.65
N PHE A 34 6.85 -8.44 0.13
CA PHE A 34 6.77 -7.12 0.78
C PHE A 34 7.89 -6.92 1.80
N GLY A 35 8.39 -7.98 2.43
CA GLY A 35 9.51 -7.91 3.37
C GLY A 35 10.81 -7.38 2.76
N THR A 36 10.97 -7.44 1.43
CA THR A 36 12.19 -6.99 0.74
C THR A 36 12.45 -5.49 0.86
N VAL A 37 11.43 -4.68 1.17
CA VAL A 37 11.56 -3.22 1.34
C VAL A 37 11.46 -2.77 2.79
N LEU A 38 11.41 -3.71 3.75
CA LEU A 38 11.24 -3.43 5.19
C LEU A 38 10.13 -2.41 5.49
N PRO A 39 8.91 -2.63 4.99
CA PRO A 39 7.82 -1.66 5.08
C PRO A 39 7.33 -1.51 6.52
N THR A 40 6.90 -0.30 6.86
CA THR A 40 6.17 -0.02 8.10
C THR A 40 4.90 0.74 7.75
N ILE A 41 3.75 0.14 8.04
CA ILE A 41 2.46 0.81 7.92
C ILE A 41 2.39 1.95 8.95
N ARG A 42 2.04 3.15 8.50
CA ARG A 42 1.91 4.34 9.36
C ARG A 42 0.47 4.67 9.68
N GLU A 43 -0.39 4.61 8.68
CA GLU A 43 -1.82 4.90 8.76
C GLU A 43 -2.58 4.01 7.78
N ILE A 44 -3.75 3.54 8.20
CA ILE A 44 -4.74 2.85 7.37
C ILE A 44 -6.10 3.39 7.80
N ARG A 45 -6.94 3.75 6.83
CA ARG A 45 -8.38 4.01 6.98
C ARG A 45 -9.04 3.82 5.60
N PRO A 46 -10.38 3.72 5.50
CA PRO A 46 -11.04 3.72 4.20
C PRO A 46 -10.59 4.93 3.36
N GLY A 47 -10.21 4.67 2.11
CA GLY A 47 -9.72 5.66 1.15
C GLY A 47 -8.27 6.12 1.35
N HIS A 48 -7.54 5.65 2.36
CA HIS A 48 -6.18 6.14 2.63
C HIS A 48 -5.27 5.09 3.29
N CYS A 49 -4.02 5.00 2.81
CA CYS A 49 -2.97 4.26 3.48
C CYS A 49 -1.62 4.98 3.28
N SER A 50 -0.80 5.02 4.34
CA SER A 50 0.60 5.43 4.18
C SER A 50 1.58 4.44 4.80
N VAL A 51 2.67 4.22 4.08
CA VAL A 51 3.68 3.20 4.35
C VAL A 51 5.06 3.81 4.19
N THR A 52 5.98 3.52 5.10
CA THR A 52 7.38 3.96 4.99
C THR A 52 8.31 2.78 4.77
N ALA A 53 9.39 2.98 4.04
CA ALA A 53 10.51 2.05 3.92
C ALA A 53 11.84 2.78 4.18
N PRO A 54 12.76 2.20 4.97
CA PRO A 54 14.09 2.75 5.12
C PRO A 54 14.89 2.56 3.82
N LYS A 55 15.85 3.46 3.56
CA LYS A 55 16.90 3.20 2.57
C LYS A 55 17.98 2.36 3.23
N TRP A 56 18.23 1.19 2.68
CA TRP A 56 19.24 0.26 3.16
C TRP A 56 19.85 -0.47 1.96
N TRP A 57 20.96 -1.18 2.18
CA TRP A 57 21.74 -1.78 1.10
C TRP A 57 20.94 -2.74 0.21
N GLY A 58 19.93 -3.42 0.75
CA GLY A 58 19.07 -4.35 0.00
C GLY A 58 18.10 -3.67 -0.98
N VAL A 59 17.90 -2.36 -0.87
CA VAL A 59 17.05 -1.56 -1.80
C VAL A 59 17.86 -0.54 -2.58
N HIS A 60 19.19 -0.65 -2.64
CA HIS A 60 20.00 0.22 -3.46
C HIS A 60 19.91 -0.15 -4.94
N ASN A 61 19.90 0.85 -5.82
CA ASN A 61 20.28 0.67 -7.22
C ASN A 61 21.78 0.87 -7.44
N HIS A 62 22.23 0.76 -8.70
CA HIS A 62 23.64 0.86 -9.09
C HIS A 62 24.28 2.23 -8.76
N ILE A 63 23.49 3.30 -8.56
CA ILE A 63 23.96 4.61 -8.10
C ILE A 63 23.70 4.86 -6.60
N ARG A 64 23.42 3.81 -5.82
CA ARG A 64 23.18 3.86 -4.36
C ARG A 64 22.03 4.80 -3.94
N THR A 65 21.00 4.93 -4.76
CA THR A 65 19.70 5.54 -4.39
C THR A 65 18.67 4.44 -4.17
N PHE A 66 17.49 4.77 -3.62
CA PHE A 66 16.40 3.82 -3.45
C PHE A 66 15.97 3.28 -4.83
N HIS A 67 15.92 1.96 -4.97
CA HIS A 67 15.68 1.29 -6.24
C HIS A 67 14.26 1.55 -6.77
N ALA A 68 14.15 1.83 -8.07
CA ALA A 68 12.88 2.13 -8.74
C ALA A 68 11.81 1.05 -8.48
N ILE A 69 12.13 -0.22 -8.71
CA ILE A 69 11.19 -1.33 -8.48
C ILE A 69 10.90 -1.57 -6.99
N ALA A 70 11.83 -1.22 -6.09
CA ALA A 70 11.55 -1.27 -4.66
C ALA A 70 10.55 -0.17 -4.26
N ALA A 71 10.60 1.00 -4.90
CA ALA A 71 9.58 2.04 -4.73
C ALA A 71 8.22 1.59 -5.29
N CYS A 72 8.20 0.86 -6.42
CA CYS A 72 6.97 0.22 -6.91
C CYS A 72 6.40 -0.80 -5.92
N ASN A 73 7.26 -1.63 -5.31
CA ASN A 73 6.82 -2.56 -4.25
C ASN A 73 6.21 -1.80 -3.06
N LEU A 74 6.82 -0.68 -2.65
CA LEU A 74 6.27 0.18 -1.61
C LEU A 74 4.90 0.80 -2.00
N ALA A 75 4.74 1.19 -3.28
CA ALA A 75 3.46 1.68 -3.80
C ALA A 75 2.37 0.60 -3.76
N GLU A 76 2.71 -0.62 -4.18
CA GLU A 76 1.82 -1.78 -4.18
C GLU A 76 1.34 -2.11 -2.76
N ILE A 77 2.22 -2.05 -1.76
CA ILE A 77 1.86 -2.24 -0.35
C ILE A 77 0.86 -1.17 0.11
N ALA A 78 1.12 0.10 -0.21
CA ALA A 78 0.24 1.21 0.18
C ALA A 78 -1.14 1.08 -0.47
N MET A 79 -1.20 0.82 -1.77
CA MET A 79 -2.45 0.57 -2.49
C MET A 79 -3.17 -0.66 -1.94
N GLY A 80 -2.49 -1.79 -1.75
CA GLY A 80 -3.13 -3.03 -1.31
C GLY A 80 -3.74 -2.89 0.08
N MET A 81 -3.05 -2.23 1.01
CA MET A 81 -3.60 -1.94 2.33
C MET A 81 -4.76 -0.93 2.29
N LEU A 82 -4.76 0.03 1.37
CA LEU A 82 -5.91 0.89 1.10
C LEU A 82 -7.10 0.06 0.59
N ALA A 83 -6.88 -0.84 -0.37
CA ALA A 83 -7.94 -1.69 -0.92
C ALA A 83 -8.53 -2.61 0.15
N GLU A 84 -7.69 -3.23 0.98
CA GLU A 84 -8.10 -4.05 2.15
C GLU A 84 -8.93 -3.28 3.18
N ALA A 85 -8.72 -1.96 3.30
CA ALA A 85 -9.46 -1.11 4.24
C ALA A 85 -10.74 -0.50 3.65
N THR A 86 -10.83 -0.42 2.32
CA THR A 86 -11.87 0.34 1.60
C THR A 86 -12.88 -0.57 0.93
N VAL A 87 -12.43 -1.66 0.31
CA VAL A 87 -13.29 -2.60 -0.43
C VAL A 87 -14.13 -3.40 0.57
N PRO A 88 -15.47 -3.40 0.46
CA PRO A 88 -16.32 -4.12 1.39
C PRO A 88 -16.15 -5.64 1.25
N ALA A 89 -16.47 -6.38 2.32
CA ALA A 89 -16.34 -7.85 2.33
C ALA A 89 -17.21 -8.56 1.27
N THR A 90 -18.25 -7.89 0.76
CA THR A 90 -19.09 -8.36 -0.36
C THR A 90 -18.34 -8.39 -1.69
N HIS A 91 -17.17 -7.75 -1.77
CA HIS A 91 -16.36 -7.62 -2.98
C HIS A 91 -14.97 -8.26 -2.79
N ARG A 92 -14.29 -8.45 -3.92
CA ARG A 92 -12.87 -8.81 -4.00
C ARG A 92 -12.17 -7.85 -4.95
N TRP A 93 -10.87 -7.75 -4.81
CA TRP A 93 -10.05 -6.83 -5.59
C TRP A 93 -8.79 -7.54 -6.11
N LEU A 94 -8.27 -7.10 -7.26
CA LEU A 94 -7.02 -7.60 -7.84
C LEU A 94 -6.31 -6.47 -8.61
N PRO A 95 -5.01 -6.23 -8.42
CA PRO A 95 -4.24 -5.32 -9.26
C PRO A 95 -4.29 -5.75 -10.73
N LYS A 96 -4.59 -4.82 -11.63
CA LYS A 96 -4.76 -5.05 -13.08
C LYS A 96 -3.67 -4.35 -13.90
N GLY A 97 -3.18 -3.20 -13.41
CA GLY A 97 -2.14 -2.43 -14.08
C GLY A 97 -1.55 -1.39 -13.14
N MET A 98 -0.35 -0.92 -13.48
CA MET A 98 0.34 0.12 -12.72
C MET A 98 1.12 1.01 -13.70
N GLU A 99 0.88 2.31 -13.61
CA GLU A 99 1.67 3.34 -14.29
C GLU A 99 2.52 4.07 -13.24
N VAL A 100 3.81 4.28 -13.54
CA VAL A 100 4.77 4.87 -12.60
C VAL A 100 5.63 5.90 -13.31
N SER A 101 5.79 7.08 -12.71
CA SER A 101 6.74 8.11 -13.13
C SER A 101 7.80 8.34 -12.04
N TYR A 102 9.07 8.27 -12.43
CA TYR A 102 10.21 8.58 -11.55
C TYR A 102 10.60 10.05 -11.73
N VAL A 103 10.09 10.92 -10.88
CA VAL A 103 10.19 12.38 -11.04
C VAL A 103 11.46 12.97 -10.41
N ALA A 104 12.07 12.30 -9.44
CA ALA A 104 13.34 12.69 -8.84
C ALA A 104 14.13 11.51 -8.26
N LYS A 105 15.41 11.73 -7.94
CA LYS A 105 16.25 10.71 -7.30
C LYS A 105 15.83 10.49 -5.84
N ALA A 106 15.62 9.22 -5.48
CA ALA A 106 15.26 8.81 -4.13
C ALA A 106 16.50 8.59 -3.25
N GLU A 107 17.00 9.66 -2.63
CA GLU A 107 18.27 9.61 -1.89
C GLU A 107 18.16 9.13 -0.43
N THR A 108 16.95 9.12 0.13
CA THR A 108 16.67 8.76 1.53
C THR A 108 15.71 7.57 1.62
N GLY A 109 15.28 7.21 2.83
CA GLY A 109 14.07 6.39 3.01
C GLY A 109 12.84 7.09 2.43
N LEU A 110 11.81 6.31 2.12
CA LEU A 110 10.62 6.76 1.38
C LEU A 110 9.35 6.58 2.19
N ARG A 111 8.35 7.41 1.89
CA ARG A 111 6.97 7.27 2.34
C ARG A 111 6.05 7.25 1.13
N ALA A 112 5.38 6.13 0.89
CA ALA A 112 4.28 6.02 -0.07
C ALA A 112 2.95 6.36 0.62
N ILE A 113 2.10 7.09 -0.09
CA ILE A 113 0.78 7.55 0.35
C ILE A 113 -0.19 7.18 -0.78
N ALA A 114 -1.02 6.17 -0.55
CA ALA A 114 -2.14 5.82 -1.40
C ALA A 114 -3.38 6.55 -0.89
N GLU A 115 -4.07 7.29 -1.74
CA GLU A 115 -5.22 8.09 -1.35
C GLU A 115 -6.22 8.19 -2.50
N LEU A 116 -7.46 7.80 -2.22
CA LEU A 116 -8.56 7.99 -3.15
C LEU A 116 -9.11 9.42 -3.01
N PRO A 117 -9.34 10.15 -4.11
CA PRO A 117 -10.03 11.43 -4.05
C PRO A 117 -11.47 11.27 -3.54
N GLU A 118 -12.11 10.16 -3.89
CA GLU A 118 -13.45 9.77 -3.46
C GLU A 118 -13.54 8.24 -3.37
N ILE A 119 -14.27 7.73 -2.37
CA ILE A 119 -14.55 6.29 -2.26
C ILE A 119 -15.75 5.98 -3.16
N PRO A 120 -15.62 5.08 -4.14
CA PRO A 120 -16.71 4.79 -5.07
C PRO A 120 -17.85 4.03 -4.38
N GLU A 121 -19.03 4.06 -5.01
CA GLU A 121 -20.09 3.10 -4.70
C GLU A 121 -19.73 1.71 -5.23
N PHE A 122 -19.96 0.67 -4.42
CA PHE A 122 -19.66 -0.71 -4.77
C PHE A 122 -20.94 -1.41 -5.26
N GLY A 123 -21.13 -1.43 -6.59
CA GLY A 123 -22.31 -2.00 -7.25
C GLY A 123 -22.24 -3.51 -7.53
N SER A 124 -23.14 -4.02 -8.38
CA SER A 124 -23.21 -5.43 -8.75
C SER A 124 -22.33 -5.83 -9.95
N GLU A 125 -21.66 -4.87 -10.58
CA GLU A 125 -20.77 -5.11 -11.72
C GLU A 125 -19.31 -4.87 -11.33
N GLY A 126 -18.40 -5.46 -12.11
CA GLY A 126 -16.99 -5.20 -11.94
C GLY A 126 -16.60 -3.83 -12.47
N PHE A 127 -15.67 -3.14 -11.80
CA PHE A 127 -15.15 -1.86 -12.26
C PHE A 127 -13.65 -1.71 -11.98
N ASP A 128 -12.99 -0.89 -12.78
CA ASP A 128 -11.60 -0.49 -12.58
C ASP A 128 -11.54 0.69 -11.60
N LEU A 129 -10.83 0.51 -10.49
CA LEU A 129 -10.57 1.54 -9.48
C LEU A 129 -9.12 2.01 -9.61
N PRO A 130 -8.85 3.19 -10.21
CA PRO A 130 -7.51 3.76 -10.22
C PRO A 130 -7.16 4.28 -8.83
N VAL A 131 -6.08 3.78 -8.23
CA VAL A 131 -5.59 4.23 -6.92
C VAL A 131 -4.32 5.07 -7.11
N PRO A 132 -4.38 6.39 -6.93
CA PRO A 132 -3.19 7.25 -6.93
C PRO A 132 -2.29 6.95 -5.74
N VAL A 133 -0.99 6.91 -5.99
CA VAL A 133 0.05 6.77 -4.98
C VAL A 133 1.13 7.81 -5.20
N ARG A 134 1.40 8.59 -4.17
CA ARG A 134 2.49 9.55 -4.13
C ARG A 134 3.60 9.04 -3.21
N ILE A 135 4.86 9.09 -3.66
CA ILE A 135 6.01 8.70 -2.85
C ILE A 135 6.92 9.89 -2.63
N VAL A 136 7.14 10.21 -1.36
CA VAL A 136 8.03 11.29 -0.93
C VAL A 136 9.27 10.75 -0.21
N ASP A 137 10.36 11.48 -0.35
CA ASP A 137 11.58 11.26 0.43
C ASP A 137 11.46 11.88 1.84
N ALA A 138 12.50 11.74 2.67
CA ALA A 138 12.53 12.25 4.04
C ALA A 138 12.57 13.79 4.13
N ARG A 139 12.87 14.46 3.01
CA ARG A 139 12.87 15.93 2.88
C ARG A 139 11.50 16.45 2.40
N GLY A 140 10.55 15.57 2.11
CA GLY A 140 9.23 15.91 1.59
C GLY A 140 9.19 16.07 0.07
N THR A 141 10.29 15.79 -0.63
CA THR A 141 10.35 15.86 -2.09
C THR A 141 9.63 14.66 -2.68
N GLU A 142 8.72 14.89 -3.61
CA GLU A 142 8.11 13.83 -4.40
C GLU A 142 9.16 13.23 -5.34
N VAL A 143 9.33 11.91 -5.28
CA VAL A 143 10.34 11.18 -6.07
C VAL A 143 9.72 10.18 -7.03
N VAL A 144 8.52 9.69 -6.73
CA VAL A 144 7.75 8.78 -7.58
C VAL A 144 6.27 9.13 -7.48
N THR A 145 5.59 9.15 -8.62
CA THR A 145 4.13 9.09 -8.70
C THR A 145 3.73 7.77 -9.35
N ALA A 146 2.65 7.18 -8.88
CA ALA A 146 2.10 5.97 -9.46
C ALA A 146 0.57 5.99 -9.44
N THR A 147 -0.03 5.28 -10.38
CA THR A 147 -1.45 4.94 -10.36
C THR A 147 -1.56 3.44 -10.55
N ILE A 148 -2.11 2.75 -9.55
CA ILE A 148 -2.34 1.31 -9.62
C ILE A 148 -3.84 1.09 -9.84
N THR A 149 -4.20 0.52 -10.98
CA THR A 149 -5.59 0.18 -11.31
C THR A 149 -5.94 -1.17 -10.69
N VAL A 150 -6.96 -1.16 -9.86
CA VAL A 150 -7.47 -2.33 -9.16
C VAL A 150 -8.80 -2.75 -9.77
N TRP A 151 -8.92 -4.01 -10.18
CA TRP A 151 -10.20 -4.58 -10.62
C TRP A 151 -11.01 -5.01 -9.40
N VAL A 152 -12.15 -4.36 -9.17
CA VAL A 152 -13.05 -4.66 -8.06
C VAL A 152 -14.27 -5.40 -8.61
N THR A 153 -14.65 -6.51 -7.99
CA THR A 153 -15.82 -7.31 -8.40
C THR A 153 -16.59 -7.85 -7.19
N PRO A 154 -17.91 -8.06 -7.30
CA PRO A 154 -18.67 -8.78 -6.29
C PRO A 154 -18.12 -10.19 -6.09
N ARG A 155 -18.12 -10.65 -4.84
CA ARG A 155 -17.94 -12.08 -4.55
C ARG A 155 -19.19 -12.81 -5.02
N LYS A 156 -19.01 -13.96 -5.69
CA LYS A 156 -20.12 -14.87 -5.90
C LYS A 156 -20.66 -15.29 -4.54
N ALA A 157 -21.98 -15.25 -4.36
CA ALA A 157 -22.59 -15.91 -3.22
C ALA A 157 -22.17 -17.39 -3.27
N ALA A 158 -21.69 -17.90 -2.14
CA ALA A 158 -21.35 -19.32 -1.99
C ALA A 158 -22.62 -20.17 -2.03
#